data_AF-A2F7Q0-F1
#
_entry.id   AF-A2F7Q0-F1
#
_cell.length_a   1.000
_cell.length_b   1.000
_cell.length_c   1.000
_cell.angle_alpha   90.00
_cell.angle_beta   90.00
_cell.angle_gamma   90.00
#
_symmetry.space_group_name_H-M   'P 1'
#
loop_
_entity.id
_entity.type
_entity.pdbx_description
1 polymer ?
#
loop_
_entity_poly.entity_id
_entity_poly.type
_entity_poly.pdbx_seq_one_letter_code
_entity_poly.pdbx_strand_id
1 'polypeptide(L)'
;MKLIQDQTIDFINDFFVQNPLSQLSILATYESTCRILTPLSCNVQDHVKKIKSLSLEDHGGEPSLESSLSIATAILGNGEKNPGLAQISTTKEVLIVYGSLTTCDNSPIYKTLNLVRDSKIKVSIIGLGAKVFVLLNSQLFQIITFVKQNRATQKLFKLSLIIKFQ
;
A
#
# COMPACT_ATOMS: atom_id res chain seq x y z
N MET A 1 4.88 -0.39 17.93
CA MET A 1 3.89 0.37 17.14
C MET A 1 4.33 1.82 16.94
N LYS A 2 4.69 2.53 18.02
CA LYS A 2 5.14 3.93 17.96
C LYS A 2 6.19 4.20 16.87
N LEU A 3 7.25 3.40 16.80
CA LEU A 3 8.28 3.55 15.76
C LEU A 3 7.72 3.51 14.32
N ILE A 4 6.74 2.65 14.03
CA ILE A 4 6.18 2.48 12.69
C ILE A 4 5.20 3.59 12.36
N GLN A 5 4.35 3.95 13.34
CA GLN A 5 3.46 5.08 13.21
C GLN A 5 4.27 6.36 12.98
N ASP A 6 5.31 6.57 13.79
CA ASP A 6 6.23 7.71 13.67
C ASP A 6 6.92 7.70 12.28
N GLN A 7 7.53 6.58 11.86
CA GLN A 7 8.13 6.46 10.53
C GLN A 7 7.14 6.67 9.37
N THR A 8 5.90 6.20 9.52
CA THR A 8 4.85 6.39 8.50
C THR A 8 4.42 7.86 8.48
N ILE A 9 4.30 8.51 9.64
CA ILE A 9 3.98 9.94 9.73
C ILE A 9 5.10 10.78 9.13
N ASP A 10 6.36 10.48 9.44
CA ASP A 10 7.53 11.14 8.87
C ASP A 10 7.54 10.98 7.35
N PHE A 11 7.32 9.75 6.85
CA PHE A 11 7.17 9.49 5.41
C PHE A 11 6.07 10.34 4.77
N ILE A 12 4.87 10.40 5.39
CA ILE A 12 3.75 11.19 4.86
C ILE A 12 4.13 12.68 4.79
N ASN A 13 4.73 13.22 5.85
CA ASN A 13 5.14 14.62 5.89
C ASN A 13 6.18 14.92 4.81
N ASP A 14 7.25 14.13 4.74
CA ASP A 14 8.32 14.28 3.75
C ASP A 14 7.79 14.12 2.32
N PHE A 15 6.88 13.17 2.11
CA PHE A 15 6.23 12.94 0.82
C PHE A 15 5.48 14.17 0.33
N PHE A 16 4.65 14.78 1.19
CA PHE A 16 3.88 15.98 0.82
C PHE A 16 4.73 17.24 0.75
N VAL A 17 5.86 17.31 1.46
CA VAL A 17 6.87 18.38 1.28
C VAL A 17 7.49 18.32 -0.11
N GLN A 18 7.87 17.12 -0.56
CA GLN A 18 8.45 16.93 -1.89
C GLN A 18 7.39 16.99 -3.01
N ASN A 19 6.15 16.60 -2.71
CA ASN A 19 5.09 16.44 -3.69
C ASN A 19 3.76 17.10 -3.24
N PRO A 20 3.66 18.44 -3.18
CA PRO A 20 2.53 19.15 -2.58
C PRO A 20 1.16 18.90 -3.25
N LEU A 21 1.15 18.54 -4.53
CA LEU A 21 -0.07 18.32 -5.31
C LEU A 21 -0.45 16.83 -5.44
N SER A 22 0.36 15.93 -4.88
CA SER A 22 0.08 14.49 -4.92
C SER A 22 -1.09 14.13 -4.01
N GLN A 23 -1.65 12.94 -4.23
CA GLN A 23 -2.73 12.40 -3.40
C GLN A 23 -2.30 11.07 -2.80
N LEU A 24 -2.69 10.84 -1.54
CA LEU A 24 -2.34 9.64 -0.79
C LEU A 24 -3.61 8.93 -0.31
N SER A 25 -3.60 7.60 -0.29
CA SER A 25 -4.59 6.79 0.41
C SER A 25 -3.88 5.72 1.22
N ILE A 26 -4.33 5.49 2.45
CA ILE A 26 -3.74 4.51 3.35
C ILE A 26 -4.71 3.34 3.48
N LEU A 27 -4.20 2.13 3.29
CA LEU A 27 -4.97 0.90 3.50
C LEU A 27 -4.26 0.00 4.50
N ALA A 28 -5.06 -0.72 5.24
CA ALA A 28 -4.60 -1.77 6.12
C ALA A 28 -5.21 -3.09 5.68
N THR A 29 -4.42 -4.14 5.84
CA THR A 29 -4.83 -5.48 5.44
C THR A 29 -4.70 -6.41 6.62
N TYR A 30 -5.80 -7.03 7.00
CA TYR A 30 -5.85 -7.92 8.14
C TYR A 30 -7.07 -8.82 7.99
N GLU A 31 -7.06 -9.96 8.69
CA GLU A 31 -8.15 -10.96 8.58
C GLU A 31 -8.44 -11.35 7.11
N SER A 32 -7.40 -11.48 6.29
CA SER A 32 -7.49 -11.81 4.86
C SER A 32 -8.31 -10.82 4.02
N THR A 33 -8.54 -9.60 4.52
CA THR A 33 -9.25 -8.52 3.83
C THR A 33 -8.42 -7.24 3.81
N CYS A 34 -8.74 -6.33 2.90
CA CYS A 34 -8.15 -5.00 2.85
C CYS A 34 -9.21 -3.95 3.17
N ARG A 35 -8.85 -2.96 4.00
CA ARG A 35 -9.72 -1.86 4.43
C ARG A 35 -9.04 -0.53 4.14
N ILE A 36 -9.81 0.41 3.61
CA ILE A 36 -9.36 1.78 3.39
C ILE A 36 -9.35 2.49 4.75
N LEU A 37 -8.17 2.88 5.22
CA LEU A 37 -8.05 3.65 6.45
C LEU A 37 -8.33 5.13 6.19
N THR A 38 -7.80 5.66 5.09
CA THR A 38 -8.09 7.01 4.62
C THR A 38 -8.35 7.03 3.12
N PRO A 39 -9.39 7.76 2.67
CA PRO A 39 -9.64 7.92 1.24
C PRO A 39 -8.48 8.67 0.56
N LEU A 40 -8.49 8.67 -0.77
CA LEU A 40 -7.53 9.39 -1.58
C LEU A 40 -7.71 10.92 -1.36
N SER A 41 -6.73 11.58 -0.74
CA SER A 41 -6.77 13.02 -0.49
C SER A 41 -5.37 13.64 -0.47
N CYS A 42 -5.27 14.96 -0.46
CA CYS A 42 -4.03 15.71 -0.20
C CYS A 42 -3.94 16.22 1.24
N ASN A 43 -4.87 15.83 2.12
CA ASN A 43 -4.94 16.33 3.49
C ASN A 43 -4.06 15.49 4.42
N VAL A 44 -2.83 15.95 4.62
CA VAL A 44 -1.85 15.37 5.55
C VAL A 44 -2.44 15.09 6.93
N GLN A 45 -3.27 16.00 7.46
CA GLN A 45 -3.79 15.88 8.82
C GLN A 45 -4.74 14.69 8.98
N ASP A 46 -5.53 14.37 7.95
CA ASP A 46 -6.45 13.24 8.00
C ASP A 46 -5.69 11.92 8.04
N HIS A 47 -4.63 11.81 7.22
CA HIS A 47 -3.72 10.68 7.21
C HIS A 47 -3.00 10.50 8.55
N VAL A 48 -2.40 11.57 9.08
CA VAL A 48 -1.65 11.53 10.35
C VAL A 48 -2.56 11.20 11.52
N LYS A 49 -3.76 11.80 11.61
CA LYS A 49 -4.73 11.49 12.67
C LYS A 49 -5.13 10.03 12.63
N LYS A 50 -5.42 9.48 11.44
CA LYS A 50 -5.81 8.09 11.28
C LYS A 50 -4.68 7.14 11.69
N ILE A 51 -3.43 7.41 11.31
CA ILE A 51 -2.27 6.59 11.71
C ILE A 51 -2.08 6.60 13.23
N LYS A 52 -2.21 7.77 13.87
CA LYS A 52 -2.11 7.91 15.33
C LYS A 52 -3.22 7.17 16.07
N SER A 53 -4.39 7.00 15.46
CA SER A 53 -5.52 6.32 16.08
C SER A 53 -5.50 4.79 15.90
N LEU A 54 -4.52 4.21 15.20
CA LEU A 54 -4.42 2.76 15.05
C LEU A 54 -3.95 2.11 16.37
N SER A 55 -4.64 1.06 16.81
CA SER A 55 -4.27 0.24 17.97
C SER A 55 -3.75 -1.14 17.55
N LEU A 56 -2.93 -1.75 18.41
CA LEU A 56 -2.34 -3.09 18.23
C LEU A 56 -3.37 -4.22 18.28
N GLU A 57 -4.47 -4.01 19.01
CA GLU A 57 -5.50 -5.02 19.24
C GLU A 57 -6.47 -5.14 18.05
N ASP A 58 -6.55 -4.11 17.20
CA ASP A 58 -7.55 -4.02 16.12
C ASP A 58 -7.20 -4.80 14.85
N HIS A 59 -5.98 -5.37 14.76
CA HIS A 59 -5.38 -5.78 13.48
C HIS A 59 -4.77 -7.20 13.50
N GLY A 60 -5.58 -8.19 13.88
CA GLY A 60 -5.23 -9.62 13.88
C GLY A 60 -5.26 -10.34 12.51
N GLY A 61 -5.15 -11.67 12.51
CA GLY A 61 -5.32 -12.50 11.30
C GLY A 61 -4.11 -12.56 10.36
N GLU A 62 -4.34 -12.77 9.06
CA GLU A 62 -3.31 -12.83 8.00
C GLU A 62 -3.54 -11.73 6.95
N PRO A 63 -2.52 -11.28 6.20
CA PRO A 63 -2.72 -10.31 5.13
C PRO A 63 -3.19 -10.97 3.82
N SER A 64 -3.85 -10.19 2.96
CA SER A 64 -4.25 -10.52 1.58
C SER A 64 -3.68 -9.49 0.59
N LEU A 65 -2.71 -9.91 -0.22
CA LEU A 65 -2.13 -9.10 -1.29
C LEU A 65 -3.13 -8.88 -2.42
N GLU A 66 -3.92 -9.90 -2.74
CA GLU A 66 -4.97 -9.85 -3.76
C GLU A 66 -5.97 -8.74 -3.45
N SER A 67 -6.50 -8.73 -2.22
CA SER A 67 -7.50 -7.75 -1.83
C SER A 67 -6.89 -6.34 -1.72
N SER A 68 -5.62 -6.23 -1.32
CA SER A 68 -4.89 -4.96 -1.32
C SER A 68 -4.79 -4.36 -2.72
N LEU A 69 -4.33 -5.16 -3.69
CA LEU A 69 -4.11 -4.73 -5.07
C LEU A 69 -5.43 -4.47 -5.81
N SER A 70 -6.47 -5.27 -5.52
CA SER A 70 -7.80 -5.09 -6.10
C SER A 70 -8.41 -3.74 -5.68
N ILE A 71 -8.42 -3.45 -4.38
CA ILE A 71 -8.89 -2.15 -3.88
C ILE A 71 -8.00 -1.01 -4.39
N ALA A 72 -6.69 -1.22 -4.46
CA ALA A 72 -5.78 -0.22 -4.99
C ALA A 72 -6.07 0.15 -6.44
N THR A 73 -6.31 -0.87 -7.26
CA THR A 73 -6.67 -0.71 -8.66
C THR A 73 -8.01 0.02 -8.80
N ALA A 74 -8.99 -0.27 -7.95
CA ALA A 74 -10.27 0.43 -7.95
C ALA A 74 -10.13 1.93 -7.58
N ILE A 75 -9.33 2.25 -6.56
CA ILE A 75 -9.07 3.64 -6.14
C ILE A 75 -8.36 4.43 -7.25
N LEU A 76 -7.33 3.84 -7.86
CA LEU A 76 -6.51 4.49 -8.88
C LEU A 76 -7.16 4.49 -10.27
N GLY A 77 -8.01 3.51 -10.58
CA GLY A 77 -8.73 3.39 -11.84
C GLY A 77 -9.87 4.40 -12.01
N ASN A 78 -10.51 4.83 -10.92
CA ASN A 78 -11.59 5.82 -10.97
C ASN A 78 -11.15 7.22 -11.45
N GLY A 79 -9.84 7.51 -11.49
CA GLY A 79 -9.31 8.77 -12.02
C GLY A 79 -9.51 8.97 -13.53
N GLU A 80 -9.83 7.92 -14.28
CA GLU A 80 -9.94 7.95 -15.75
C GLU A 80 -11.33 8.38 -16.27
N LYS A 81 -12.33 8.59 -15.41
CA LYS A 81 -13.68 9.00 -15.82
C LYS A 81 -13.79 10.45 -16.32
N ASN A 82 -12.70 11.20 -16.36
CA ASN A 82 -12.64 12.55 -16.95
C ASN A 82 -11.81 12.53 -18.24
N PRO A 83 -12.43 12.28 -19.41
CA PRO A 83 -11.73 12.13 -20.68
C PRO A 83 -11.00 13.40 -21.17
N GLY A 84 -11.23 14.56 -20.53
CA GLY A 84 -10.47 15.80 -20.78
C GLY A 84 -9.14 15.92 -20.03
N LEU A 85 -8.91 15.11 -18.99
CA LEU A 85 -7.69 15.12 -18.16
C LEU A 85 -6.79 13.89 -18.38
N ALA A 86 -7.18 12.98 -19.28
CA ALA A 86 -6.44 11.77 -19.62
C ALA A 86 -5.07 12.02 -20.30
N GLN A 87 -4.74 13.29 -20.57
CA GLN A 87 -3.44 13.71 -21.10
C GLN A 87 -2.44 14.19 -20.05
N ILE A 88 -2.84 14.34 -18.78
CA ILE A 88 -1.86 14.57 -17.71
C ILE A 88 -1.31 13.20 -17.32
N SER A 89 -0.03 13.00 -17.60
CA SER A 89 0.75 11.78 -17.34
C SER A 89 0.90 11.51 -15.83
N THR A 90 -0.22 11.22 -15.16
CA THR A 90 -0.28 10.92 -13.72
C THR A 90 0.23 9.51 -13.48
N THR A 91 1.28 9.41 -12.67
CA THR A 91 1.88 8.14 -12.29
C THR A 91 1.04 7.50 -11.17
N LYS A 92 0.52 6.30 -11.45
CA LYS A 92 -0.23 5.50 -10.48
C LYS A 92 0.74 4.59 -9.75
N GLU A 93 0.95 4.82 -8.46
CA GLU A 93 1.91 4.04 -7.67
C GLU A 93 1.25 3.39 -6.45
N VAL A 94 1.76 2.22 -6.07
CA VAL A 94 1.33 1.51 -4.87
C VAL A 94 2.58 1.08 -4.12
N LEU A 95 2.70 1.49 -2.86
CA LEU A 95 3.80 1.12 -1.96
C LEU A 95 3.30 0.15 -0.89
N ILE A 96 3.60 -1.13 -1.05
CA ILE A 96 3.20 -2.14 -0.07
C ILE A 96 4.29 -2.27 0.99
N VAL A 97 3.94 -2.09 2.26
CA VAL A 97 4.82 -2.41 3.39
C VAL A 97 4.39 -3.76 3.95
N TYR A 98 5.16 -4.79 3.60
CA TYR A 98 4.79 -6.17 3.85
C TYR A 98 5.72 -6.81 4.89
N GLY A 99 5.18 -7.17 6.06
CA GLY A 99 5.95 -7.84 7.11
C GLY A 99 5.50 -9.25 7.46
N SER A 100 4.59 -9.82 6.67
CA SER A 100 4.25 -11.24 6.76
C SER A 100 5.15 -12.08 5.84
N LEU A 101 5.20 -13.38 6.10
CA LEU A 101 5.79 -14.36 5.18
C LEU A 101 4.74 -15.05 4.30
N THR A 102 3.47 -14.98 4.73
CA THR A 102 2.33 -15.63 4.09
C THR A 102 1.26 -14.61 3.74
N THR A 103 0.58 -14.85 2.61
CA THR A 103 -0.61 -14.14 2.16
C THR A 103 -1.77 -15.12 2.07
N CYS A 104 -2.96 -14.67 2.43
CA CYS A 104 -4.20 -15.45 2.37
C CYS A 104 -5.18 -14.77 1.45
N ASP A 105 -5.05 -15.11 0.16
CA ASP A 105 -5.83 -14.54 -0.93
C ASP A 105 -7.02 -15.44 -1.27
N ASN A 106 -8.21 -14.86 -1.47
CA ASN A 106 -9.42 -15.60 -1.83
C ASN A 106 -9.46 -16.02 -3.32
N SER A 107 -8.56 -15.46 -4.14
CA SER A 107 -8.46 -15.78 -5.56
C SER A 107 -7.00 -15.82 -6.01
N PRO A 108 -6.68 -16.48 -7.14
CA PRO A 108 -5.32 -16.53 -7.66
C PRO A 108 -4.79 -15.12 -7.96
N ILE A 109 -3.71 -14.73 -7.28
CA ILE A 109 -3.11 -13.39 -7.38
C ILE A 109 -2.74 -12.98 -8.81
N TYR A 110 -2.43 -13.94 -9.70
CA TYR A 110 -2.09 -13.70 -11.11
C TYR A 110 -3.17 -12.92 -11.87
N LYS A 111 -4.45 -13.12 -11.55
CA LYS A 111 -5.54 -12.36 -12.16
C LYS A 111 -5.45 -10.89 -11.77
N THR A 112 -5.22 -10.62 -10.50
CA THR A 112 -5.05 -9.26 -9.96
C THR A 112 -3.77 -8.61 -10.47
N LEU A 113 -2.69 -9.37 -10.66
CA LEU A 113 -1.47 -8.87 -11.30
C LEU A 113 -1.71 -8.41 -12.74
N ASN A 114 -2.52 -9.14 -13.51
CA ASN A 114 -2.90 -8.71 -14.85
C ASN A 114 -3.72 -7.41 -14.82
N LEU A 115 -4.68 -7.30 -13.89
CA LEU A 115 -5.45 -6.06 -13.72
C LEU A 115 -4.57 -4.84 -13.40
N VAL A 116 -3.58 -5.02 -12.50
CA VAL A 116 -2.61 -3.99 -12.12
C VAL A 116 -1.75 -3.57 -13.33
N ARG A 117 -1.30 -4.55 -14.12
CA ARG A 117 -0.54 -4.34 -15.36
C ARG A 117 -1.34 -3.54 -16.38
N ASP A 118 -2.58 -3.98 -16.65
CA ASP A 118 -3.47 -3.36 -17.63
C ASP A 118 -3.84 -1.93 -17.21
N SER A 119 -3.93 -1.68 -15.90
CA SER A 119 -4.18 -0.36 -15.31
C SER A 119 -2.95 0.56 -15.29
N LYS A 120 -1.79 0.08 -15.76
CA LYS A 120 -0.48 0.77 -15.77
C LYS A 120 -0.05 1.26 -14.38
N ILE A 121 -0.31 0.46 -13.35
CA ILE A 121 0.04 0.79 -11.97
C ILE A 121 1.43 0.24 -11.66
N LYS A 122 2.32 1.09 -11.16
CA LYS A 122 3.61 0.67 -10.63
C LYS A 122 3.43 0.20 -9.20
N VAL A 123 3.89 -1.00 -8.89
CA VAL A 123 3.83 -1.54 -7.52
C VAL A 123 5.22 -1.75 -6.97
N SER A 124 5.48 -1.09 -5.86
CA SER A 124 6.71 -1.11 -5.10
C SER A 124 6.48 -1.80 -3.77
N ILE A 125 7.40 -2.68 -3.36
CA ILE A 125 7.22 -3.44 -2.12
C ILE A 125 8.44 -3.28 -1.22
N ILE A 126 8.18 -2.93 0.04
CA ILE A 126 9.15 -2.94 1.13
C ILE A 126 8.85 -4.18 1.98
N GLY A 127 9.76 -5.15 1.92
CA GLY A 127 9.68 -6.38 2.72
C GLY A 127 10.36 -6.19 4.07
N LEU A 128 9.68 -6.55 5.16
CA LEU A 128 10.23 -6.47 6.51
C LEU A 128 10.50 -7.89 7.01
N GLY A 129 11.76 -8.31 6.92
CA GLY A 129 12.20 -9.67 7.26
C GLY A 129 12.65 -10.47 6.04
N ALA A 130 12.06 -11.66 5.85
CA ALA A 130 12.50 -12.62 4.83
C ALA A 130 11.81 -12.40 3.48
N LYS A 131 12.48 -12.81 2.40
CA LYS A 131 11.97 -12.66 1.03
C LYS A 131 10.79 -13.62 0.79
N VAL A 132 9.69 -13.12 0.22
CA VAL A 132 8.51 -13.91 -0.14
C VAL A 132 8.57 -14.27 -1.62
N PHE A 133 8.45 -15.57 -1.95
CA PHE A 133 8.67 -16.10 -3.30
C PHE A 133 7.68 -15.54 -4.35
N VAL A 134 6.42 -15.33 -3.99
CA VAL A 134 5.41 -14.72 -4.88
C VAL A 134 5.81 -13.30 -5.31
N LEU A 135 6.45 -12.55 -4.41
CA LEU A 135 6.90 -11.19 -4.70
C LEU A 135 8.10 -11.17 -5.65
N LEU A 136 8.99 -12.16 -5.54
CA LEU A 136 10.23 -12.22 -6.30
C LEU A 136 10.04 -12.63 -7.77
N ASN A 137 9.02 -13.42 -8.09
CA ASN A 137 8.84 -13.98 -9.43
C ASN A 137 7.97 -13.11 -10.36
N SER A 138 7.43 -12.00 -9.85
CA SER A 138 6.62 -11.11 -10.66
C SER A 138 7.47 -9.96 -11.19
N GLN A 139 7.67 -9.90 -12.52
CA GLN A 139 8.31 -8.76 -13.19
C GLN A 139 7.56 -7.43 -13.01
N LEU A 140 6.37 -7.45 -12.39
CA LEU A 140 5.53 -6.29 -12.12
C LEU A 140 5.86 -5.58 -10.80
N PHE A 141 6.63 -6.23 -9.93
CA PHE A 141 7.01 -5.64 -8.65
C PHE A 141 8.44 -5.10 -8.70
N GLN A 142 8.59 -3.81 -8.39
CA GLN A 142 9.89 -3.29 -8.03
C GLN A 142 10.09 -3.51 -6.54
N ILE A 143 10.91 -4.50 -6.19
CA ILE A 143 11.27 -4.72 -4.78
C ILE A 143 12.36 -3.71 -4.43
N ILE A 144 12.03 -2.76 -3.56
CA ILE A 144 12.92 -1.63 -3.25
C ILE A 144 13.90 -2.00 -2.15
N THR A 145 13.42 -2.55 -1.02
CA THR A 145 14.28 -2.81 0.15
C THR A 145 13.73 -3.96 0.98
N PHE A 146 14.65 -4.79 1.51
CA PHE A 146 14.36 -5.73 2.61
C PHE A 146 15.01 -5.24 3.90
N VAL A 147 14.23 -4.87 4.90
CA VAL A 147 14.76 -4.48 6.21
C VAL A 147 14.74 -5.69 7.14
N LYS A 148 15.90 -6.08 7.69
CA LYS A 148 16.01 -7.18 8.66
C LYS A 148 15.36 -6.76 9.97
N GLN A 149 14.30 -7.45 10.39
CA GLN A 149 13.54 -7.14 11.61
C GLN A 149 13.46 -8.31 12.59
N ASN A 150 13.18 -7.98 13.85
CA ASN A 150 13.11 -8.91 14.98
C ASN A 150 11.70 -9.56 15.05
N ARG A 151 11.56 -10.78 15.61
CA ARG A 151 10.28 -11.56 15.61
C ARG A 151 9.08 -10.78 16.18
N ALA A 152 9.30 -9.87 17.12
CA ALA A 152 8.24 -9.07 17.73
C ALA A 152 7.58 -8.08 16.75
N THR A 153 8.28 -7.67 15.69
CA THR A 153 7.78 -6.70 14.71
C THR A 153 6.98 -7.37 13.58
N GLN A 154 7.15 -8.68 13.35
CA GLN A 154 6.44 -9.43 12.29
C GLN A 154 4.91 -9.44 12.47
N LYS A 155 4.42 -9.35 13.72
CA LYS A 155 2.98 -9.27 14.01
C LYS A 155 2.36 -7.89 13.71
N LEU A 156 3.16 -6.86 13.45
CA LEU A 156 2.70 -5.47 13.33
C LEU A 156 2.56 -4.94 11.90
N PHE A 157 2.93 -5.72 10.87
CA PHE A 157 3.12 -5.17 9.53
C PHE A 157 2.23 -5.79 8.47
N LYS A 158 1.14 -5.08 8.19
CA LYS A 158 0.25 -5.34 7.05
C LYS A 158 -0.41 -4.04 6.57
N LEU A 159 0.40 -2.99 6.37
CA LEU A 159 -0.09 -1.71 5.87
C LEU A 159 0.27 -1.61 4.39
N SER A 160 -0.74 -1.49 3.55
CA SER A 160 -0.58 -1.25 2.11
C SER A 160 -0.80 0.24 1.86
N LEU A 161 0.26 0.98 1.56
CA LEU A 161 0.18 2.42 1.28
C LEU A 161 -0.06 2.62 -0.22
N ILE A 162 -1.07 3.41 -0.60
CA ILE A 162 -1.29 3.78 -2.00
C ILE A 162 -0.87 5.22 -2.21
N ILE A 163 -0.04 5.44 -3.22
CA ILE A 163 0.54 6.74 -3.52
C ILE A 163 0.19 7.12 -4.96
N LYS A 164 -0.65 8.14 -5.16
CA LYS A 164 -0.96 8.65 -6.49
C LYS A 164 -0.18 9.94 -6.74
N PHE A 165 0.67 9.93 -7.76
CA PHE A 165 1.45 11.09 -8.19
C PHE A 165 0.78 11.75 -9.41
N GLN A 166 0.66 13.08 -9.40
CA GLN A 166 0.11 13.88 -10.51
C GLN A 166 0.99 13.86 -11.77
#